data_AF-A0A9X9QD18-F1
#
_entry.id   AF-A0A9X9QD18-F1
#
_cell.length_a   1.000
_cell.length_b   1.000
_cell.length_c   1.000
_cell.angle_alpha   90.00
_cell.angle_beta   90.00
_cell.angle_gamma   90.00
#
_symmetry.space_group_name_H-M   'P 1'
#
loop_
_entity.id
_entity.type
_entity.pdbx_description
1 polymer ?
#
loop_
_entity_poly.entity_id
_entity_poly.type
_entity_poly.pdbx_seq_one_letter_code
_entity_poly.pdbx_strand_id
1 'polypeptide(L)'
;MPVSLSRALFDLGLDEHLAAFSGAGYSSWEKLTTITEQELAALNIRPGNRRKLQRAIARSLNWPDNRPLPSPAELDRFRRS
;
A
#
# COMPACT_ATOMS: atom_id res chain seq x y z
N MET A 1 2.50 6.03 16.48
CA MET A 1 1.90 4.71 16.76
C MET A 1 2.01 3.89 15.48
N PRO A 2 2.62 2.70 15.50
CA PRO A 2 2.55 1.82 14.34
C PRO A 2 1.07 1.52 14.09
N VAL A 3 0.57 1.90 12.92
CA VAL A 3 -0.81 1.57 12.53
C VAL A 3 -0.85 0.07 12.27
N SER A 4 -1.76 -0.64 12.92
CA SER A 4 -1.98 -2.04 12.58
C SER A 4 -2.44 -2.14 11.12
N LEU A 5 -2.03 -3.19 10.43
CA LEU A 5 -2.44 -3.42 9.04
C LEU A 5 -3.97 -3.41 8.91
N SER A 6 -4.68 -4.05 9.84
CA SER A 6 -6.14 -4.08 9.87
C SER A 6 -6.74 -2.68 9.95
N ARG A 7 -6.19 -1.82 10.82
CA ARG A 7 -6.68 -0.44 10.96
C ARG A 7 -6.41 0.38 9.70
N ALA A 8 -5.22 0.27 9.14
CA ALA A 8 -4.86 0.98 7.91
C ALA A 8 -5.76 0.57 6.73
N LEU A 9 -6.06 -0.72 6.59
CA LEU A 9 -6.98 -1.20 5.55
C LEU A 9 -8.43 -0.76 5.81
N PHE A 10 -8.89 -0.80 7.06
CA PHE A 10 -10.23 -0.32 7.43
C PHE A 10 -10.42 1.16 7.10
N ASP A 11 -9.44 2.01 7.44
CA ASP A 11 -9.49 3.45 7.13
C ASP A 11 -9.50 3.73 5.61
N LEU A 12 -9.02 2.77 4.80
CA LEU A 12 -9.06 2.84 3.33
C LEU A 12 -10.32 2.20 2.71
N GLY A 13 -11.14 1.52 3.52
CA GLY A 13 -12.24 0.68 3.07
C GLY A 13 -11.76 -0.52 2.25
N LEU A 14 -10.66 -1.14 2.67
CA LEU A 14 -9.98 -2.28 2.05
C LEU A 14 -9.81 -3.46 3.03
N ASP A 15 -10.51 -3.43 4.17
CA ASP A 15 -10.45 -4.45 5.21
C ASP A 15 -10.85 -5.85 4.72
N GLU A 16 -11.71 -5.93 3.70
CA GLU A 16 -12.05 -7.19 3.01
C GLU A 16 -10.82 -7.92 2.44
N HIS A 17 -9.74 -7.18 2.14
CA HIS A 17 -8.50 -7.73 1.60
C HIS A 17 -7.46 -8.09 2.66
N LEU A 18 -7.75 -7.89 3.96
CA LEU A 18 -6.80 -8.18 5.04
C LEU A 18 -6.30 -9.62 5.01
N ALA A 19 -7.19 -10.59 4.78
CA ALA A 19 -6.84 -12.00 4.69
C ALA A 19 -5.92 -12.29 3.48
N ALA A 20 -6.19 -11.67 2.34
CA ALA A 20 -5.37 -11.82 1.13
C ALA A 20 -3.95 -11.26 1.34
N PHE A 21 -3.84 -10.06 1.92
CA PHE A 21 -2.54 -9.47 2.25
C PHE A 21 -1.78 -10.29 3.31
N SER A 22 -2.46 -10.73 4.37
CA SER A 22 -1.84 -11.54 5.42
C SER A 22 -1.37 -12.89 4.88
N GLY A 23 -2.17 -13.55 4.05
CA GLY A 23 -1.84 -14.82 3.40
C GLY A 23 -0.65 -14.72 2.44
N ALA A 24 -0.44 -13.55 1.83
CA ALA A 24 0.74 -13.26 1.00
C ALA A 24 1.98 -12.80 1.81
N GLY A 25 1.90 -12.77 3.14
CA GLY A 25 3.02 -12.44 4.02
C GLY A 25 3.14 -10.95 4.39
N TYR A 26 2.22 -10.10 3.94
CA TYR A 26 2.11 -8.71 4.40
C TYR A 26 1.38 -8.71 5.75
N SER A 27 2.14 -8.94 6.83
CA SER A 27 1.61 -9.02 8.19
C SER A 27 1.57 -7.67 8.94
N SER A 28 2.10 -6.61 8.32
CA SER A 28 2.15 -5.27 8.90
C SER A 28 2.06 -4.19 7.82
N TRP A 29 1.76 -2.96 8.21
CA TRP A 29 1.74 -1.82 7.28
C TRP A 29 3.11 -1.61 6.63
N GLU A 30 4.19 -1.70 7.41
CA GLU A 30 5.56 -1.54 6.93
C GLU A 30 5.89 -2.54 5.82
N LYS A 31 5.53 -3.82 5.99
CA LYS A 31 5.68 -4.82 4.92
C LYS A 31 4.80 -4.50 3.72
N LEU A 32 3.55 -4.10 3.94
CA LEU A 32 2.65 -3.77 2.84
C LEU A 32 3.17 -2.57 2.02
N THR A 33 3.90 -1.64 2.62
CA THR A 33 4.49 -0.51 1.88
C THR A 33 5.49 -0.94 0.81
N THR A 34 6.01 -2.17 0.85
CA THR A 34 6.94 -2.71 -0.17
C THR A 34 6.23 -3.42 -1.32
N ILE A 35 4.90 -3.60 -1.25
CA ILE A 35 4.13 -4.31 -2.28
C ILE A 35 4.30 -3.67 -3.65
N THR A 36 4.40 -4.51 -4.68
CA THR A 36 4.50 -4.11 -6.08
C THR A 36 3.15 -4.12 -6.78
N GLU A 37 3.05 -3.43 -7.92
CA GLU A 37 1.84 -3.49 -8.76
C GLU A 37 1.56 -4.92 -9.25
N GLN A 38 2.60 -5.71 -9.50
CA GLN A 38 2.47 -7.11 -9.92
C GLN A 38 1.86 -7.98 -8.82
N GLU A 39 2.29 -7.80 -7.57
CA GLU A 39 1.73 -8.51 -6.41
C GLU A 39 0.28 -8.10 -6.14
N LEU A 40 -0.04 -6.80 -6.26
CA LEU A 40 -1.43 -6.32 -6.19
C LEU A 40 -2.32 -6.92 -7.28
N ALA A 41 -1.76 -7.12 -8.49
CA ALA A 41 -2.45 -7.80 -9.57
C ALA A 41 -2.64 -9.29 -9.29
N ALA A 42 -1.63 -9.97 -8.75
CA ALA A 42 -1.70 -11.37 -8.36
C ALA A 42 -2.74 -11.63 -7.24
N LEU A 43 -2.92 -10.65 -6.35
CA LEU A 43 -3.96 -10.67 -5.30
C LEU A 43 -5.35 -10.30 -5.81
N ASN A 44 -5.53 -10.12 -7.12
CA ASN A 44 -6.78 -9.75 -7.77
C ASN A 44 -7.42 -8.46 -7.22
N ILE A 45 -6.60 -7.55 -6.68
CA ILE A 45 -7.07 -6.27 -6.18
C ILE A 45 -7.51 -5.42 -7.37
N ARG A 46 -8.67 -4.76 -7.29
CA ARG A 46 -9.18 -3.94 -8.40
C ARG A 46 -8.34 -2.66 -8.58
N PRO A 47 -8.17 -2.12 -9.80
CA PRO A 47 -7.34 -0.93 -10.05
C PRO A 47 -7.70 0.29 -9.18
N GLY A 48 -8.99 0.51 -8.87
CA GLY A 48 -9.41 1.58 -7.97
C GLY A 48 -8.88 1.42 -6.54
N ASN A 49 -8.92 0.18 -6.01
CA ASN A 49 -8.39 -0.16 -4.69
C ASN A 49 -6.87 -0.06 -4.66
N ARG A 50 -6.19 -0.48 -5.74
CA ARG A 50 -4.74 -0.32 -5.89
C ARG A 50 -4.32 1.15 -5.79
N ARG A 51 -5.01 2.05 -6.51
CA ARG A 51 -4.73 3.50 -6.46
C ARG A 51 -4.93 4.09 -5.06
N LYS A 52 -5.97 3.68 -4.33
CA LYS A 52 -6.20 4.09 -2.93
C LYS A 52 -5.03 3.64 -2.04
N LEU A 53 -4.65 2.37 -2.12
CA LEU A 53 -3.56 1.82 -1.33
C LEU A 53 -2.22 2.47 -1.67
N GLN A 54 -1.91 2.61 -2.97
CA GLN A 54 -0.70 3.28 -3.44
C GLN A 54 -0.63 4.73 -2.97
N ARG A 55 -1.76 5.47 -2.96
CA ARG A 55 -1.80 6.84 -2.42
C ARG A 55 -1.52 6.84 -0.92
N ALA A 56 -2.08 5.90 -0.17
CA ALA A 56 -1.84 5.79 1.27
C ALA A 56 -0.37 5.45 1.59
N ILE A 57 0.23 4.54 0.83
CA ILE A 57 1.66 4.23 0.91
C ILE A 57 2.49 5.47 0.59
N ALA A 58 2.18 6.17 -0.52
CA ALA A 58 2.88 7.39 -0.91
C ALA A 58 2.81 8.46 0.20
N ARG A 59 1.63 8.70 0.79
CA ARG A 59 1.48 9.61 1.94
C ARG A 59 2.34 9.20 3.13
N SER A 60 2.42 7.90 3.44
CA SER A 60 3.27 7.40 4.54
C SER A 60 4.77 7.61 4.27
N LEU A 61 5.16 7.74 3.01
CA LEU A 61 6.51 8.10 2.55
C LEU A 61 6.70 9.62 2.37
N ASN A 62 5.81 10.44 2.94
CA ASN A 62 5.78 11.90 2.82
C ASN A 62 5.64 12.42 1.38
N TRP A 63 5.02 11.64 0.49
CA TRP A 63 4.74 12.08 -0.87
C TRP A 63 3.53 13.04 -0.91
N PRO A 64 3.62 14.19 -1.59
CA PRO A 64 2.54 15.17 -1.65
C PRO A 64 1.28 14.66 -2.37
N ASP A 65 0.10 15.01 -1.84
CA ASP A 65 -1.19 14.66 -2.44
C ASP A 65 -1.47 15.36 -3.78
N ASN A 66 -0.92 16.55 -3.95
CA ASN A 66 -1.04 17.33 -5.18
C ASN A 66 -0.12 16.81 -6.30
N ARG A 67 0.68 15.77 -6.06
CA ARG A 67 1.48 15.10 -7.09
C ARG A 67 0.81 13.84 -7.61
N PRO A 68 1.09 13.43 -8.86
CA PRO A 68 0.74 12.11 -9.37
C PRO A 68 1.21 11.00 -8.43
N LEU A 69 0.64 9.80 -8.56
CA LEU A 69 1.18 8.64 -7.84
C LEU A 69 2.64 8.44 -8.27
N PRO A 70 3.56 8.21 -7.31
CA PRO A 70 4.96 7.98 -7.64
C PRO A 70 5.09 6.72 -8.49
N SER A 71 5.99 6.77 -9.47
CA SER A 71 6.43 5.59 -10.21
C SER A 71 7.13 4.60 -9.28
N PRO A 72 7.26 3.31 -9.67
CA PRO A 72 8.01 2.33 -8.87
C PRO A 72 9.44 2.80 -8.54
N ALA A 73 10.11 3.44 -9.50
CA ALA A 73 11.46 3.97 -9.30
C ALA A 73 11.51 5.11 -8.28
N GLU A 74 10.50 5.99 -8.26
CA GLU A 74 10.39 7.04 -7.25
C GLU A 74 10.13 6.43 -5.87
N LEU A 75 9.16 5.52 -5.73
CA LEU A 75 8.88 4.83 -4.47
C LEU A 75 10.13 4.19 -3.87
N ASP A 76 10.94 3.51 -4.70
CA ASP A 76 12.17 2.88 -4.25
C ASP A 76 13.22 3.88 -3.74
N ARG A 77 13.25 5.09 -4.29
CA ARG A 77 14.11 6.17 -3.78
C ARG A 77 13.67 6.61 -2.38
N PHE A 78 12.37 6.78 -2.13
CA PHE A 78 11.85 7.16 -0.81
C PHE A 78 11.97 6.06 0.23
N ARG A 79 11.93 4.79 -0.18
CA ARG A 79 12.15 3.65 0.72
C ARG A 79 13.61 3.54 1.19
N ARG A 80 14.56 4.12 0.47
CA ARG A 80 16.01 4.07 0.75
C ARG A 80 16.56 5.31 1.47
N SER A 81 15.75 6.36 1.62
CA SER A 81 16.13 7.60 2.32
C SER A 81 15.73 7.56 3.79
#